data_AF-A0A661ZNG2-F1
#
_entry.id   AF-A0A661ZNG2-F1
#
_cell.length_a   1.000
_cell.length_b   1.000
_cell.length_c   1.000
_cell.angle_alpha   90.00
_cell.angle_beta   90.00
_cell.angle_gamma   90.00
#
_symmetry.space_group_name_H-M   'P 1'
#
loop_
_entity.id
_entity.type
_entity.pdbx_description
1 polymer ?
#
loop_
_entity_poly.entity_id
_entity_poly.type
_entity_poly.pdbx_seq_one_letter_code
_entity_poly.pdbx_strand_id
1 'polypeptide(L)'
;MNQKTLGLVFILFLIFGWGNSFADTKIDSLETLLPQSTGAEKVDILLRLAYKYRVKEPRKTVDYANQALKIVSETDSVFLIRKAYSYLGLGYRYLGEYDKAIEFQEKALEIAISSGRKSLIAVEYNRIGIIYKQWGLYSKALEYYLKALGLREKQGNQLSIANMYNNIGNVYRKRGDLKMALEYYFKTLGIRKEIDDKEGYSYILNNIGNVYSELKNYEEALIYHKESLMVKKELGNDYGVSISYSNIGNVYLEQKRFEKALENFHLALDISNEAGLKEGISSNLTRIGRTYTALKNYDKAEKYLSDALKIEEEIGDKSGIIYSYISYSDIYIELNKGELALDYLGKAEKMAKEEGLLEYQTFIYENYYKLYNSQNNYKQALKYYKKFSLIHDSIFNNEISNKITELQIKQRTKTMETQNSLLEEKNKVQELSINKKNQFIVSLVAITFLILVLIALIYNRYLIKHRAQHELIEKNKNILEQKNFLEAFINTIPNPMFFMDIEGKYQGCNSAFMEIHKKDNDDIIGKTVFDLYPKDLAA
;
A
#
# COMPACT_ATOMS: atom_id res chain seq x y z
N MET A 1 47.73 1.95 82.88
CA MET A 1 47.74 2.67 81.59
C MET A 1 47.05 1.81 80.54
N ASN A 2 45.95 2.18 79.88
CA ASN A 2 44.98 3.25 80.12
C ASN A 2 43.69 2.79 79.41
N GLN A 3 42.57 2.72 80.14
CA GLN A 3 41.23 2.32 79.66
C GLN A 3 40.56 3.38 78.75
N LYS A 4 41.33 4.05 77.88
CA LYS A 4 40.83 5.15 77.02
C LYS A 4 40.98 4.92 75.52
N THR A 5 41.29 3.71 75.06
CA THR A 5 41.39 3.38 73.62
C THR A 5 40.40 2.32 73.14
N LEU A 6 39.58 1.72 74.02
CA LEU A 6 38.53 0.77 73.61
C LEU A 6 37.14 1.41 73.40
N GLY A 7 36.98 2.69 73.73
CA GLY A 7 35.70 3.42 73.66
C GLY A 7 35.45 4.23 72.38
N LEU A 8 36.35 4.17 71.39
CA LEU A 8 36.29 5.02 70.19
C LEU A 8 36.13 4.24 68.87
N VAL A 9 36.03 2.91 68.92
CA VAL A 9 35.77 2.05 67.74
C VAL A 9 34.32 1.56 67.68
N PHE A 10 33.51 1.81 68.73
CA PHE A 10 32.11 1.37 68.79
C PHE A 10 31.06 2.49 68.58
N ILE A 11 31.49 3.72 68.23
CA ILE A 11 30.59 4.87 67.94
C ILE A 11 30.74 5.35 66.47
N LEU A 12 31.11 4.45 65.56
CA LEU A 12 31.13 4.72 64.11
C LEU A 12 30.34 3.69 63.27
N PHE A 13 29.52 2.86 63.92
CA PHE A 13 28.68 1.85 63.25
C PHE A 13 27.16 2.01 63.47
N LEU A 14 26.70 3.16 64.00
CA LEU A 14 25.27 3.39 64.30
C LEU A 14 24.69 4.69 63.72
N ILE A 15 25.24 5.22 62.63
CA ILE A 15 24.66 6.38 61.90
C ILE A 15 24.42 6.12 60.39
N PHE A 16 24.83 4.97 59.84
CA PHE A 16 24.46 4.59 58.46
C PHE A 16 23.60 3.34 58.44
N GLY A 17 22.28 3.53 58.48
CA GLY A 17 21.31 2.44 58.33
C GLY A 17 19.86 2.87 58.12
N TRP A 18 19.56 4.17 58.17
CA TRP A 18 18.27 4.75 57.79
C TRP A 18 18.47 5.74 56.65
N GLY A 19 19.17 5.28 55.61
CA GLY A 19 19.07 5.88 54.29
C GLY A 19 17.98 5.15 53.53
N ASN A 20 16.81 5.76 53.39
CA ASN A 20 15.88 5.43 52.31
C ASN A 20 16.60 5.66 50.98
N SER A 21 17.42 4.70 50.54
CA SER A 21 17.81 4.60 49.16
C SER A 21 16.63 3.92 48.46
N PHE A 22 15.87 4.72 47.73
CA PHE A 22 15.03 4.24 46.64
C PHE A 22 15.96 3.67 45.56
N ALA A 23 16.55 2.51 45.84
CA ALA A 23 17.32 1.74 44.90
C ALA A 23 16.34 1.03 43.96
N ASP A 24 16.57 1.21 42.66
CA ASP A 24 15.82 0.54 41.61
C ASP A 24 16.07 -0.98 41.70
N THR A 25 15.23 -1.65 42.48
CA THR A 25 15.34 -3.09 42.74
C THR A 25 14.96 -3.85 41.47
N LYS A 26 15.89 -4.65 40.92
CA LYS A 26 15.65 -5.44 39.69
C LYS A 26 14.41 -6.33 39.84
N ILE A 27 13.68 -6.52 38.73
CA ILE A 27 12.47 -7.36 38.67
C ILE A 27 12.75 -8.76 39.25
N ASP A 28 13.85 -9.38 38.85
CA ASP A 28 14.28 -10.72 39.31
C ASP A 28 14.43 -10.79 40.84
N SER A 29 14.86 -9.70 41.48
CA SER A 29 14.97 -9.64 42.94
C SER A 29 13.61 -9.57 43.62
N LEU A 30 12.60 -8.96 42.98
CA LEU A 30 11.25 -8.90 43.52
C LEU A 30 10.49 -10.20 43.28
N GLU A 31 10.69 -10.86 42.14
CA GLU A 31 10.11 -12.17 41.85
C GLU A 31 10.65 -13.26 42.78
N THR A 32 11.93 -13.21 43.16
CA THR A 32 12.53 -14.16 44.11
C THR A 32 12.06 -13.95 45.55
N LEU A 33 11.76 -12.71 45.95
CA LEU A 33 11.23 -12.38 47.27
C LEU A 33 9.72 -12.71 47.41
N LEU A 34 8.97 -12.72 46.30
CA LEU A 34 7.52 -12.87 46.31
C LEU A 34 7.03 -14.16 47.03
N PRO A 35 7.61 -15.36 46.81
CA PRO A 35 7.19 -16.59 47.49
C PRO A 35 7.42 -16.58 49.01
N GLN A 36 8.41 -15.80 49.48
CA GLN A 36 8.81 -15.73 50.89
C GLN A 36 8.04 -14.67 51.67
N SER A 37 7.46 -13.69 50.97
CA SER A 37 6.71 -12.58 51.56
C SER A 37 5.30 -12.97 52.02
N THR A 38 4.78 -12.29 53.06
CA THR A 38 3.41 -12.47 53.56
C THR A 38 2.72 -11.13 53.87
N GLY A 39 1.39 -11.13 53.96
CA GLY A 39 0.60 -9.97 54.35
C GLY A 39 0.88 -8.70 53.54
N ALA A 40 1.12 -7.58 54.23
CA ALA A 40 1.33 -6.26 53.61
C ALA A 40 2.61 -6.17 52.77
N GLU A 41 3.68 -6.88 53.15
CA GLU A 41 4.93 -6.94 52.40
C GLU A 41 4.70 -7.59 51.02
N LYS A 42 3.96 -8.70 51.01
CA LYS A 42 3.57 -9.39 49.77
C LYS A 42 2.77 -8.48 48.85
N VAL A 43 1.82 -7.71 49.40
CA VAL A 43 1.05 -6.72 48.63
C VAL A 43 1.94 -5.65 48.01
N ASP A 44 2.91 -5.09 48.75
CA ASP A 44 3.81 -4.08 48.20
C ASP A 44 4.70 -4.64 47.07
N ILE A 45 5.24 -5.85 47.24
CA ILE A 45 6.03 -6.53 46.20
C ILE A 45 5.18 -6.77 44.95
N LEU A 46 3.95 -7.31 45.10
CA LEU A 46 3.02 -7.52 44.00
C LEU A 46 2.70 -6.23 43.25
N LEU A 47 2.43 -5.14 43.98
CA LEU A 47 2.13 -3.84 43.37
C LEU A 47 3.36 -3.25 42.66
N ARG A 48 4.58 -3.45 43.20
CA ARG A 48 5.82 -3.05 42.52
C ARG A 48 6.06 -3.84 41.24
N LEU A 49 5.89 -5.16 41.29
CA LEU A 49 5.96 -6.03 40.11
C LEU A 49 4.93 -5.62 39.06
N ALA A 50 3.68 -5.37 39.48
CA ALA A 50 2.63 -4.88 38.60
C ALA A 50 3.05 -3.60 37.88
N TYR A 51 3.62 -2.63 38.60
CA TYR A 51 4.12 -1.40 37.99
C TYR A 51 5.30 -1.65 37.03
N LYS A 52 6.25 -2.53 37.39
CA LYS A 52 7.42 -2.83 36.55
C LYS A 52 7.05 -3.55 35.26
N TYR A 53 6.09 -4.47 35.29
CA TYR A 53 5.65 -5.22 34.11
C TYR A 53 4.71 -4.47 33.17
N ARG A 54 4.24 -3.28 33.55
CA ARG A 54 3.14 -2.57 32.84
C ARG A 54 3.32 -2.42 31.33
N VAL A 55 4.55 -2.23 30.87
CA VAL A 55 4.86 -2.03 29.44
C VAL A 55 5.20 -3.36 28.77
N LYS A 56 6.05 -4.18 29.40
CA LYS A 56 6.62 -5.38 28.78
C LYS A 56 5.66 -6.57 28.78
N GLU A 57 4.91 -6.77 29.87
CA GLU A 57 3.99 -7.88 30.05
C GLU A 57 2.73 -7.38 30.78
N PRO A 58 1.85 -6.61 30.11
CA PRO A 58 0.70 -5.99 30.76
C PRO A 58 -0.31 -6.99 31.36
N ARG A 59 -0.32 -8.25 30.88
CA ARG A 59 -1.08 -9.34 31.52
C ARG A 59 -0.56 -9.65 32.92
N LYS A 60 0.76 -9.76 33.12
CA LYS A 60 1.37 -9.92 34.45
C LYS A 60 1.03 -8.75 35.37
N THR A 61 0.95 -7.53 34.84
CA THR A 61 0.49 -6.37 35.61
C THR A 61 -0.92 -6.57 36.16
N VAL A 62 -1.85 -7.04 35.32
CA VAL A 62 -3.21 -7.36 35.74
C VAL A 62 -3.21 -8.50 36.77
N ASP A 63 -2.44 -9.56 36.55
CA ASP A 63 -2.38 -10.72 37.44
C ASP A 63 -1.84 -10.35 38.83
N TYR A 64 -0.71 -9.65 38.91
CA TYR A 64 -0.15 -9.21 40.18
C TYR A 64 -1.04 -8.20 40.90
N ALA A 65 -1.68 -7.29 40.16
CA ALA A 65 -2.62 -6.34 40.77
C ALA A 65 -3.88 -7.04 41.30
N ASN A 66 -4.39 -8.08 40.62
CA ASN A 66 -5.50 -8.92 41.11
C ASN A 66 -5.10 -9.73 42.35
N GLN A 67 -3.90 -10.32 42.36
CA GLN A 67 -3.38 -11.00 43.54
C GLN A 67 -3.25 -10.06 44.73
N ALA A 68 -2.71 -8.86 44.51
CA ALA A 68 -2.61 -7.82 45.53
C ALA A 68 -4.00 -7.41 46.04
N LEU A 69 -4.96 -7.24 45.13
CA LEU A 69 -6.33 -6.88 45.48
C LEU A 69 -7.00 -7.94 46.36
N LYS A 70 -6.81 -9.23 46.05
CA LYS A 70 -7.36 -10.35 46.81
C LYS A 70 -6.81 -10.42 48.24
N ILE A 71 -5.51 -10.19 48.42
CA ILE A 71 -4.89 -10.19 49.75
C ILE A 71 -5.34 -8.95 50.53
N VAL A 72 -5.42 -7.80 49.86
CA VAL A 72 -5.71 -6.54 50.54
C VAL A 72 -7.19 -6.31 50.79
N SER A 73 -8.10 -7.00 50.09
CA SER A 73 -9.53 -7.03 50.41
C SER A 73 -9.83 -7.68 51.76
N GLU A 74 -8.87 -8.42 52.32
CA GLU A 74 -8.92 -8.96 53.69
C GLU A 74 -8.35 -7.97 54.73
N THR A 75 -7.97 -6.76 54.30
CA THR A 75 -7.41 -5.69 55.14
C THR A 75 -8.18 -4.39 54.97
N ASP A 76 -8.22 -3.54 56.01
CA ASP A 76 -8.90 -2.22 55.95
C ASP A 76 -8.08 -1.12 55.22
N SER A 77 -7.07 -1.49 54.42
CA SER A 77 -6.17 -0.52 53.78
C SER A 77 -6.73 0.05 52.48
N VAL A 78 -7.60 1.05 52.63
CA VAL A 78 -8.18 1.86 51.54
C VAL A 78 -7.11 2.38 50.55
N PHE A 79 -5.91 2.70 51.04
CA PHE A 79 -4.82 3.18 50.19
C PHE A 79 -4.27 2.11 49.24
N LEU A 80 -4.09 0.88 49.73
CA LEU A 80 -3.57 -0.23 48.93
C LEU A 80 -4.63 -0.76 47.95
N ILE A 81 -5.91 -0.81 48.37
CA ILE A 81 -7.03 -1.15 47.49
C ILE A 81 -7.06 -0.18 46.29
N ARG A 82 -7.01 1.14 46.54
CA ARG A 82 -6.95 2.14 45.47
C ARG A 82 -5.76 1.91 44.53
N LYS A 83 -4.58 1.62 45.08
CA LYS A 83 -3.36 1.40 44.29
C LYS A 83 -3.48 0.16 43.41
N ALA A 84 -4.07 -0.93 43.93
CA ALA A 84 -4.36 -2.14 43.17
C ALA A 84 -5.33 -1.86 42.01
N TYR A 85 -6.44 -1.17 42.26
CA TYR A 85 -7.37 -0.75 41.20
C TYR A 85 -6.71 0.16 40.15
N SER A 86 -5.89 1.12 40.58
CA SER A 86 -5.14 1.99 39.67
C SER A 86 -4.15 1.21 38.79
N TYR A 87 -3.56 0.12 39.29
CA TYR A 87 -2.69 -0.77 38.50
C TYR A 87 -3.45 -1.76 37.63
N LEU A 88 -4.65 -2.20 38.01
CA LEU A 88 -5.55 -2.91 37.09
C LEU A 88 -5.95 -2.02 35.92
N GLY A 89 -6.38 -0.78 36.20
CA GLY A 89 -6.68 0.20 35.16
C GLY A 89 -5.47 0.46 34.25
N LEU A 90 -4.26 0.54 34.82
CA LEU A 90 -3.01 0.66 34.07
C LEU A 90 -2.72 -0.56 33.19
N GLY A 91 -2.90 -1.77 33.70
CA GLY A 91 -2.68 -3.02 32.96
C GLY A 91 -3.64 -3.16 31.79
N TYR A 92 -4.94 -3.00 32.02
CA TYR A 92 -5.95 -3.04 30.95
C TYR A 92 -5.76 -1.95 29.90
N ARG A 93 -5.30 -0.76 30.31
CA ARG A 93 -4.93 0.31 29.37
C ARG A 93 -3.82 -0.13 28.41
N TYR A 94 -2.79 -0.82 28.89
CA TYR A 94 -1.72 -1.34 28.04
C TYR A 94 -2.14 -2.57 27.22
N LEU A 95 -3.20 -3.28 27.63
CA LEU A 95 -3.83 -4.34 26.82
C LEU A 95 -4.77 -3.79 25.73
N GLY A 96 -5.01 -2.48 25.69
CA GLY A 96 -5.99 -1.86 24.78
C GLY A 96 -7.45 -2.11 25.19
N GLU A 97 -7.69 -2.73 26.35
CA GLU A 97 -9.03 -2.96 26.91
C GLU A 97 -9.52 -1.71 27.67
N TYR A 98 -9.74 -0.62 26.93
CA TYR A 98 -10.00 0.70 27.49
C TYR A 98 -11.26 0.78 28.37
N ASP A 99 -12.32 0.04 28.03
CA ASP A 99 -13.54 -0.03 28.84
C ASP A 99 -13.26 -0.52 30.27
N LYS A 100 -12.56 -1.66 30.39
CA LYS A 100 -12.14 -2.21 31.69
C LYS A 100 -11.16 -1.30 32.40
N ALA A 101 -10.26 -0.66 31.64
CA ALA A 101 -9.32 0.30 32.20
C ALA A 101 -10.05 1.45 32.90
N ILE A 102 -11.11 1.99 32.28
CA ILE A 102 -11.96 3.02 32.88
C ILE A 102 -12.68 2.48 34.11
N GLU A 103 -13.29 1.30 34.05
CA GLU A 103 -14.03 0.72 35.19
C GLU A 103 -13.15 0.64 36.46
N PHE A 104 -11.95 0.07 36.35
CA PHE A 104 -11.04 -0.03 37.49
C PHE A 104 -10.50 1.33 37.93
N GLN A 105 -10.28 2.22 36.99
CA GLN A 105 -9.80 3.57 37.28
C GLN A 105 -10.87 4.43 37.97
N GLU A 106 -12.16 4.19 37.69
CA GLU A 106 -13.31 4.80 38.39
C GLU A 106 -13.45 4.27 39.82
N LYS A 107 -13.25 2.96 40.05
CA LYS A 107 -13.18 2.40 41.42
C LYS A 107 -12.04 3.03 42.24
N ALA A 108 -10.88 3.24 41.62
CA ALA A 108 -9.78 3.97 42.26
C ALA A 108 -10.13 5.44 42.55
N LEU A 109 -10.86 6.10 41.64
CA LEU A 109 -11.32 7.47 41.81
C LEU A 109 -12.34 7.60 42.95
N GLU A 110 -13.30 6.69 43.06
CA GLU A 110 -14.29 6.66 44.14
C GLU A 110 -13.61 6.62 45.52
N ILE A 111 -12.60 5.75 45.66
CA ILE A 111 -11.78 5.68 46.87
C ILE A 111 -10.98 6.97 47.11
N ALA A 112 -10.46 7.59 46.05
CA ALA A 112 -9.76 8.86 46.17
C ALA A 112 -10.70 9.98 46.66
N ILE A 113 -11.94 10.01 46.16
CA ILE A 113 -12.99 10.95 46.56
C ILE A 113 -13.36 10.74 48.03
N SER A 114 -13.62 9.48 48.45
CA SER A 114 -13.98 9.18 49.84
C SER A 114 -12.86 9.52 50.82
N SER A 115 -11.61 9.49 50.39
CA SER A 115 -10.46 9.93 51.21
C SER A 115 -10.36 11.45 51.40
N GLY A 116 -11.11 12.26 50.65
CA GLY A 116 -11.04 13.73 50.66
C GLY A 116 -9.73 14.34 50.14
N ARG A 117 -8.74 13.50 49.78
CA ARG A 117 -7.42 13.95 49.32
C ARG A 117 -7.47 14.42 47.88
N LYS A 118 -7.63 15.73 47.69
CA LYS A 118 -7.62 16.41 46.38
C LYS A 118 -6.43 16.01 45.48
N SER A 119 -5.27 15.72 46.06
CA SER A 119 -4.08 15.28 45.31
C SER A 119 -4.27 13.91 44.67
N LEU A 120 -4.92 12.97 45.36
CA LEU A 120 -5.25 11.65 44.80
C LEU A 120 -6.35 11.76 43.74
N ILE A 121 -7.39 12.56 44.00
CA ILE A 121 -8.47 12.79 43.03
C ILE A 121 -7.89 13.32 41.71
N ALA A 122 -6.97 14.30 41.79
CA ALA A 122 -6.28 14.82 40.60
C ALA A 122 -5.42 13.77 39.87
N VAL A 123 -4.78 12.85 40.61
CA VAL A 123 -4.04 11.73 40.00
C VAL A 123 -4.97 10.81 39.24
N GLU A 124 -6.09 10.39 39.83
CA GLU A 124 -7.02 9.47 39.17
C GLU A 124 -7.72 10.14 37.97
N TYR A 125 -8.11 11.41 38.07
CA TYR A 125 -8.62 12.17 36.91
C TYR A 125 -7.60 12.23 35.77
N ASN A 126 -6.33 12.52 36.07
CA ASN A 126 -5.29 12.50 35.04
C ASN A 126 -5.13 11.11 34.40
N ARG A 127 -5.21 10.02 35.18
CA ARG A 127 -5.14 8.65 34.63
C ARG A 127 -6.31 8.33 33.71
N ILE A 128 -7.54 8.72 34.10
CA ILE A 128 -8.72 8.60 33.23
C ILE A 128 -8.53 9.40 31.94
N GLY A 129 -8.01 10.63 32.04
CA GLY A 129 -7.68 11.46 30.88
C GLY A 129 -6.67 10.79 29.94
N ILE A 130 -5.66 10.10 30.49
CA ILE A 130 -4.68 9.32 29.70
C ILE A 130 -5.36 8.17 28.96
N ILE A 131 -6.24 7.42 29.63
CA ILE A 131 -6.99 6.30 29.03
C ILE A 131 -7.84 6.83 27.87
N TYR A 132 -8.67 7.85 28.09
CA TYR A 132 -9.50 8.42 27.04
C TYR A 132 -8.69 9.00 25.88
N LYS A 133 -7.53 9.62 26.15
CA LYS A 133 -6.63 10.11 25.09
C LYS A 133 -6.11 8.95 24.22
N GLN A 134 -5.70 7.85 24.82
CA GLN A 134 -5.20 6.68 24.08
C GLN A 134 -6.32 5.97 23.30
N TRP A 135 -7.53 5.98 23.86
CA TRP A 135 -8.73 5.47 23.17
C TRP A 135 -9.18 6.38 22.00
N GLY A 136 -8.61 7.59 21.86
CA GLY A 136 -9.02 8.56 20.84
C GLY A 136 -10.25 9.40 21.22
N LEU A 137 -10.78 9.23 22.43
CA LEU A 137 -11.90 10.02 22.96
C LEU A 137 -11.41 11.35 23.55
N TYR A 138 -10.88 12.21 22.70
CA TYR A 138 -10.18 13.44 23.10
C TYR A 138 -11.02 14.44 23.90
N SER A 139 -12.32 14.58 23.60
CA SER A 139 -13.21 15.47 24.37
C SER A 139 -13.35 15.03 25.83
N LYS A 140 -13.53 13.72 26.06
CA LYS A 140 -13.54 13.16 27.43
C LYS A 140 -12.17 13.31 28.09
N ALA A 141 -11.08 13.08 27.34
CA ALA A 141 -9.74 13.29 27.87
C ALA A 141 -9.53 14.72 28.39
N LEU A 142 -9.95 15.73 27.61
CA LEU A 142 -9.91 17.14 28.01
C LEU A 142 -10.74 17.42 29.26
N GLU A 143 -11.96 16.89 29.34
CA GLU A 143 -12.82 17.06 30.52
C GLU A 143 -12.10 16.61 31.80
N TYR A 144 -11.53 15.40 31.80
CA TYR A 144 -10.82 14.85 32.95
C TYR A 144 -9.49 15.56 33.23
N TYR A 145 -8.74 15.97 32.20
CA TYR A 145 -7.53 16.78 32.41
C TYR A 145 -7.85 18.16 32.98
N LEU A 146 -8.95 18.81 32.57
CA LEU A 146 -9.38 20.10 33.13
C LEU A 146 -9.84 19.95 34.59
N LYS A 147 -10.56 18.87 34.92
CA LYS A 147 -10.89 18.54 36.32
C LYS A 147 -9.62 18.34 37.17
N ALA A 148 -8.62 17.63 36.65
CA ALA A 148 -7.34 17.45 37.32
C ALA A 148 -6.58 18.78 37.48
N LEU A 149 -6.51 19.59 36.42
CA LEU A 149 -5.87 20.91 36.42
C LEU A 149 -6.46 21.83 37.49
N GLY A 150 -7.78 21.97 37.56
CA GLY A 150 -8.43 22.85 38.55
C GLY A 150 -8.17 22.42 40.00
N LEU A 151 -7.87 21.14 40.25
CA LEU A 151 -7.41 20.67 41.57
C LEU A 151 -5.93 20.98 41.82
N ARG A 152 -5.08 20.89 40.79
CA ARG A 152 -3.64 21.18 40.88
C ARG A 152 -3.36 22.67 41.04
N GLU A 153 -4.11 23.53 40.36
CA GLU A 153 -4.02 24.99 40.51
C GLU A 153 -4.29 25.42 41.96
N LYS A 154 -5.34 24.85 42.58
CA LYS A 154 -5.65 25.09 44.00
C LYS A 154 -4.56 24.59 44.97
N GLN A 155 -3.70 23.67 44.54
CA GLN A 155 -2.58 23.14 45.34
C GLN A 155 -1.28 23.92 45.13
N GLY A 156 -1.18 24.79 44.12
CA GLY A 156 0.01 25.58 43.83
C GLY A 156 1.24 24.76 43.36
N ASN A 157 1.08 23.48 43.00
CA ASN A 157 2.21 22.67 42.53
C ASN A 157 2.49 22.96 41.04
N GLN A 158 3.43 23.86 40.78
CA GLN A 158 3.79 24.34 39.44
C GLN A 158 4.15 23.21 38.47
N LEU A 159 4.98 22.24 38.91
CA LEU A 159 5.36 21.10 38.06
C LEU A 159 4.13 20.26 37.63
N SER A 160 3.18 20.04 38.55
CA SER A 160 1.94 19.32 38.24
C SER A 160 1.04 20.09 37.27
N ILE A 161 0.97 21.42 37.42
CA ILE A 161 0.23 22.30 36.51
C ILE A 161 0.86 22.27 35.11
N ALA A 162 2.18 22.40 35.02
CA ALA A 162 2.93 22.29 33.77
C ALA A 162 2.67 20.96 33.05
N ASN A 163 2.67 19.84 33.80
CA ASN A 163 2.34 18.52 33.27
C ASN A 163 0.89 18.44 32.74
N MET A 164 -0.08 19.06 33.42
CA MET A 164 -1.46 19.11 32.93
C MET A 164 -1.59 19.95 31.66
N TYR A 165 -0.98 21.13 31.62
CA TYR A 165 -0.95 21.93 30.39
C TYR A 165 -0.31 21.19 29.23
N ASN A 166 0.78 20.46 29.44
CA ASN A 166 1.38 19.62 28.39
C ASN A 166 0.42 18.51 27.93
N ASN A 167 -0.27 17.83 28.85
CA ASN A 167 -1.25 16.81 28.50
C ASN A 167 -2.41 17.38 27.70
N ILE A 168 -2.91 18.55 28.07
CA ILE A 168 -3.97 19.27 27.36
C ILE A 168 -3.48 19.70 25.97
N GLY A 169 -2.28 20.28 25.87
CA GLY A 169 -1.65 20.65 24.60
C GLY A 169 -1.48 19.46 23.67
N ASN A 170 -1.06 18.30 24.19
CA ASN A 170 -0.98 17.05 23.44
C ASN A 170 -2.35 16.61 22.90
N VAL A 171 -3.43 16.79 23.67
CA VAL A 171 -4.78 16.46 23.19
C VAL A 171 -5.22 17.43 22.10
N TYR A 172 -4.99 18.74 22.25
CA TYR A 172 -5.30 19.72 21.20
C TYR A 172 -4.50 19.47 19.93
N ARG A 173 -3.21 19.14 20.04
CA ARG A 173 -2.37 18.77 18.89
C ARG A 173 -2.92 17.54 18.18
N LYS A 174 -3.25 16.48 18.94
CA LYS A 174 -3.88 15.28 18.36
C LYS A 174 -5.22 15.61 17.72
N ARG A 175 -6.01 16.53 18.31
CA ARG A 175 -7.23 17.13 17.77
C ARG A 175 -7.01 18.07 16.58
N GLY A 176 -5.79 18.28 16.09
CA GLY A 176 -5.51 19.20 14.98
C GLY A 176 -5.74 20.68 15.31
N ASP A 177 -6.11 21.02 16.54
CA ASP A 177 -6.17 22.40 17.01
C ASP A 177 -4.77 22.86 17.43
N LEU A 178 -3.95 23.07 16.41
CA LEU A 178 -2.52 23.39 16.55
C LEU A 178 -2.31 24.73 17.26
N LYS A 179 -3.25 25.68 17.12
CA LYS A 179 -3.20 26.97 17.81
C LYS A 179 -3.41 26.81 19.32
N MET A 180 -4.45 26.06 19.73
CA MET A 180 -4.66 25.77 21.15
C MET A 180 -3.52 24.91 21.72
N ALA A 181 -2.98 23.98 20.94
CA ALA A 181 -1.81 23.20 21.35
C ALA A 181 -0.61 24.10 21.69
N LEU A 182 -0.28 25.06 20.81
CA LEU A 182 0.77 26.05 21.07
C LEU A 182 0.48 26.87 22.32
N GLU A 183 -0.74 27.35 22.52
CA GLU A 183 -1.09 28.13 23.72
C GLU A 183 -0.77 27.37 25.01
N TYR A 184 -1.20 26.10 25.10
CA TYR A 184 -0.92 25.27 26.27
C TYR A 184 0.56 24.87 26.40
N TYR A 185 1.25 24.60 25.29
CA TYR A 185 2.68 24.34 25.34
C TYR A 185 3.49 25.56 25.78
N PHE A 186 3.13 26.78 25.37
CA PHE A 186 3.77 28.00 25.85
C PHE A 186 3.52 28.24 27.34
N LYS A 187 2.31 27.95 27.85
CA LYS A 187 2.04 27.94 29.30
C LYS A 187 2.93 26.95 30.04
N THR A 188 3.09 25.73 29.51
CA THR A 188 4.03 24.75 30.10
C THR A 188 5.48 25.24 30.04
N LEU A 189 5.91 25.79 28.90
CA LEU A 189 7.28 26.26 28.70
C LEU A 189 7.65 27.35 29.71
N GLY A 190 6.75 28.32 29.93
CA GLY A 190 6.91 29.37 30.92
C GLY A 190 7.13 28.81 32.33
N ILE A 191 6.24 27.92 32.79
CA ILE A 191 6.36 27.32 34.13
C ILE A 191 7.66 26.50 34.26
N ARG A 192 8.00 25.67 33.26
CA ARG A 192 9.23 24.85 33.34
C ARG A 192 10.49 25.70 33.36
N LYS A 193 10.49 26.84 32.67
CA LYS A 193 11.56 27.84 32.75
C LYS A 193 11.63 28.47 34.14
N GLU A 194 10.50 28.85 34.72
CA GLU A 194 10.44 29.47 36.07
C GLU A 194 10.94 28.54 37.18
N ILE A 195 10.69 27.24 37.08
CA ILE A 195 11.14 26.25 38.08
C ILE A 195 12.52 25.63 37.77
N ASP A 196 13.24 26.14 36.76
CA ASP A 196 14.54 25.63 36.28
C ASP A 196 14.54 24.13 35.91
N ASP A 197 13.41 23.63 35.40
CA ASP A 197 13.29 22.27 34.89
C ASP A 197 13.81 22.20 33.45
N LYS A 198 15.14 22.15 33.29
CA LYS A 198 15.82 22.12 31.99
C LYS A 198 15.42 20.95 31.11
N GLU A 199 15.28 19.76 31.69
CA GLU A 199 14.89 18.56 30.95
C GLU A 199 13.50 18.74 30.35
N GLY A 200 12.54 19.10 31.19
CA GLY A 200 11.18 19.36 30.76
C GLY A 200 11.05 20.56 29.82
N TYR A 201 11.83 21.62 30.03
CA TYR A 201 11.91 22.77 29.13
C TYR A 201 12.31 22.33 27.72
N SER A 202 13.40 21.55 27.60
CA SER A 202 13.86 21.01 26.31
C SER A 202 12.82 20.12 25.63
N TYR A 203 12.05 19.34 26.40
CA TYR A 203 11.00 18.47 25.88
C TYR A 203 9.85 19.29 25.26
N ILE A 204 9.45 20.38 25.92
CA ILE A 204 8.36 21.24 25.44
C ILE A 204 8.77 22.06 24.23
N LEU A 205 10.02 22.54 24.16
CA LEU A 205 10.56 23.14 22.94
C LEU A 205 10.41 22.21 21.74
N ASN A 206 10.71 20.91 21.91
CA ASN A 206 10.50 19.94 20.84
C ASN A 206 9.03 19.76 20.46
N ASN A 207 8.10 19.79 21.42
CA ASN A 207 6.67 19.72 21.10
C ASN A 207 6.19 20.95 20.34
N ILE A 208 6.67 22.15 20.69
CA ILE A 208 6.39 23.39 19.98
C ILE A 208 6.94 23.32 18.56
N GLY A 209 8.21 22.89 18.39
CA GLY A 209 8.82 22.71 17.08
C GLY A 209 8.03 21.75 16.18
N ASN A 210 7.56 20.64 16.74
CA ASN A 210 6.72 19.68 16.01
C ASN A 210 5.39 20.32 15.54
N VAL A 211 4.74 21.13 16.37
CA VAL A 211 3.49 21.81 15.98
C VAL A 211 3.75 22.84 14.87
N TYR A 212 4.85 23.58 14.92
CA TYR A 212 5.22 24.47 13.82
C TYR A 212 5.53 23.72 12.52
N SER A 213 6.13 22.51 12.60
CA SER A 213 6.30 21.63 11.42
C SER A 213 4.94 21.21 10.84
N GLU A 214 3.99 20.81 11.69
CA GLU A 214 2.62 20.46 11.27
C GLU A 214 1.88 21.66 10.65
N LEU A 215 2.14 22.88 11.12
CA LEU A 215 1.67 24.14 10.52
C LEU A 215 2.42 24.52 9.22
N LYS A 216 3.43 23.75 8.82
CA LYS A 216 4.37 24.04 7.71
C LYS A 216 5.15 25.34 7.90
N ASN A 217 5.25 25.81 9.13
CA ASN A 217 6.08 26.94 9.49
C ASN A 217 7.47 26.45 9.90
N TYR A 218 8.25 26.09 8.88
CA TYR A 218 9.49 25.35 9.07
C TYR A 218 10.60 26.16 9.73
N GLU A 219 10.59 27.49 9.60
CA GLU A 219 11.62 28.35 10.20
C GLU A 219 11.51 28.31 11.73
N GLU A 220 10.32 28.54 12.26
CA GLU A 220 10.00 28.46 13.69
C GLU A 220 10.23 27.04 14.22
N ALA A 221 9.83 26.02 13.47
CA ALA A 221 10.11 24.63 13.85
C ALA A 221 11.61 24.38 14.09
N LEU A 222 12.47 24.87 13.17
CA LEU A 222 13.92 24.74 13.30
C LEU A 222 14.47 25.53 14.48
N ILE A 223 13.94 26.72 14.79
CA ILE A 223 14.36 27.51 15.95
C ILE A 223 14.14 26.71 17.24
N TYR A 224 12.92 26.23 17.47
CA TYR A 224 12.58 25.51 18.70
C TYR A 224 13.30 24.15 18.81
N HIS A 225 13.47 23.42 17.71
CA HIS A 225 14.24 22.17 17.73
C HIS A 225 15.73 22.40 18.00
N LYS A 226 16.34 23.46 17.46
CA LYS A 226 17.74 23.81 17.74
C LYS A 226 17.94 24.28 19.19
N GLU A 227 17.00 25.02 19.75
CA GLU A 227 17.05 25.39 21.16
C GLU A 227 16.94 24.15 22.06
N SER A 228 16.01 23.23 21.75
CA SER A 228 15.90 21.94 22.46
C SER A 228 17.21 21.14 22.38
N LEU A 229 17.81 21.06 21.19
CA LEU A 229 19.09 20.40 20.95
C LEU A 229 20.20 20.98 21.83
N MET A 230 20.32 22.31 21.91
CA MET A 230 21.33 22.99 22.72
C MET A 230 21.19 22.63 24.20
N VAL A 231 19.97 22.75 24.76
CA VAL A 231 19.71 22.40 26.17
C VAL A 231 20.02 20.93 26.46
N LYS A 232 19.68 20.02 25.55
CA LYS A 232 19.96 18.58 25.72
C LYS A 232 21.45 18.24 25.65
N LYS A 233 22.22 18.96 24.83
CA LYS A 233 23.68 18.85 24.82
C LYS A 233 24.28 19.32 26.15
N GLU A 234 23.79 20.43 26.70
CA GLU A 234 24.22 20.90 28.03
C GLU A 234 23.91 19.90 29.15
N LEU A 235 22.82 19.15 29.01
CA LEU A 235 22.42 18.10 29.96
C LEU A 235 23.17 16.77 29.77
N GLY A 236 23.97 16.60 28.71
CA GLY A 236 24.58 15.30 28.37
C GLY A 236 23.54 14.22 28.04
N ASN A 237 22.37 14.60 27.51
CA ASN A 237 21.30 13.67 27.18
C ASN A 237 21.41 13.20 25.72
N ASP A 238 22.30 12.25 25.46
CA ASP A 238 22.59 11.76 24.10
C ASP A 238 21.35 11.24 23.36
N TYR A 239 20.47 10.51 24.06
CA TYR A 239 19.19 10.07 23.51
C TYR A 239 18.33 11.26 23.08
N GLY A 240 18.23 12.29 23.92
CA GLY A 240 17.53 13.53 23.62
C GLY A 240 18.13 14.28 22.44
N VAL A 241 19.47 14.34 22.36
CA VAL A 241 20.23 14.98 21.28
C VAL A 241 19.97 14.28 19.95
N SER A 242 20.04 12.95 19.91
CA SER A 242 19.68 12.13 18.74
C SER A 242 18.27 12.48 18.24
N ILE A 243 17.27 12.46 19.13
CA ILE A 243 15.88 12.83 18.78
C ILE A 243 15.78 14.23 18.18
N SER A 244 16.50 15.21 18.75
CA SER A 244 16.43 16.59 18.26
C SER A 244 17.05 16.72 16.85
N TYR A 245 18.16 16.02 16.57
CA TYR A 245 18.68 15.92 15.21
C TYR A 245 17.70 15.23 14.25
N SER A 246 17.06 14.13 14.66
CA SER A 246 16.03 13.47 13.84
C SER A 246 14.86 14.41 13.54
N ASN A 247 14.41 15.21 14.51
CA ASN A 247 13.32 16.17 14.29
C ASN A 247 13.74 17.27 13.29
N ILE A 248 14.95 17.81 13.42
CA ILE A 248 15.51 18.77 12.44
C ILE A 248 15.58 18.13 11.04
N GLY A 249 16.02 16.87 10.96
CA GLY A 249 16.06 16.11 9.72
C GLY A 249 14.67 15.96 9.08
N ASN A 250 13.63 15.70 9.88
CA ASN A 250 12.25 15.63 9.39
C ASN A 250 11.78 16.97 8.83
N VAL A 251 12.07 18.09 9.50
CA VAL A 251 11.71 19.41 9.02
C VAL A 251 12.36 19.71 7.66
N TYR A 252 13.61 19.28 7.45
CA TYR A 252 14.26 19.39 6.14
C TYR A 252 13.69 18.42 5.11
N LEU A 253 13.29 17.21 5.51
CA LEU A 253 12.63 16.23 4.65
C LEU A 253 11.28 16.77 4.12
N GLU A 254 10.48 17.40 4.98
CA GLU A 254 9.20 18.04 4.60
C GLU A 254 9.41 19.22 3.65
N GLN A 255 10.52 19.95 3.80
CA GLN A 255 10.97 20.98 2.85
C GLN A 255 11.56 20.41 1.55
N LYS A 256 11.65 19.09 1.40
CA LYS A 256 12.34 18.40 0.27
C LYS A 256 13.83 18.76 0.15
N ARG A 257 14.47 19.14 1.26
CA ARG A 257 15.92 19.41 1.35
C ARG A 257 16.63 18.15 1.80
N PHE A 258 16.65 17.16 0.92
CA PHE A 258 17.01 15.78 1.25
C PHE A 258 18.45 15.63 1.78
N GLU A 259 19.39 16.40 1.27
CA GLU A 259 20.79 16.37 1.68
C GLU A 259 20.95 16.83 3.13
N LYS A 260 20.24 17.90 3.52
CA LYS A 260 20.23 18.38 4.91
C LYS A 260 19.48 17.42 5.83
N ALA A 261 18.42 16.78 5.33
CA ALA A 261 17.72 15.75 6.08
C ALA A 261 18.67 14.57 6.39
N LEU A 262 19.36 14.05 5.37
CA LEU A 262 20.35 12.98 5.51
C LEU A 262 21.48 13.36 6.47
N GLU A 263 22.06 14.56 6.36
CA GLU A 263 23.08 15.05 7.28
C GLU A 263 22.63 14.96 8.75
N ASN A 264 21.42 15.44 9.05
CA ASN A 264 20.88 15.42 10.41
C ASN A 264 20.52 14.00 10.88
N PHE A 265 19.98 13.15 9.99
CA PHE A 265 19.72 11.75 10.34
C PHE A 265 21.00 10.94 10.58
N HIS A 266 22.08 11.21 9.84
CA HIS A 266 23.38 10.61 10.09
C HIS A 266 23.97 11.06 11.43
N LEU A 267 23.92 12.36 11.75
CA LEU A 267 24.33 12.86 13.07
C LEU A 267 23.55 12.18 14.20
N ALA A 268 22.23 12.00 14.03
CA ALA A 268 21.40 11.30 15.02
C ALA A 268 21.76 9.80 15.12
N LEU A 269 22.05 9.15 13.99
CA LEU A 269 22.49 7.76 13.92
C LEU A 269 23.83 7.55 14.62
N ASP A 270 24.81 8.41 14.36
CA ASP A 270 26.15 8.34 14.95
C ASP A 270 26.09 8.44 16.48
N ILE A 271 25.34 9.43 17.00
CA ILE A 271 25.11 9.59 18.45
C ILE A 271 24.41 8.36 19.04
N SER A 272 23.43 7.81 18.32
CA SER A 272 22.71 6.60 18.79
C SER A 272 23.63 5.38 18.81
N ASN A 273 24.54 5.25 17.86
CA ASN A 273 25.55 4.19 17.82
C ASN A 273 26.55 4.33 18.98
N GLU A 274 27.09 5.54 19.19
CA GLU A 274 28.05 5.83 20.27
C GLU A 274 27.44 5.55 21.66
N ALA A 275 26.17 5.88 21.86
CA ALA A 275 25.45 5.64 23.11
C ALA A 275 24.83 4.22 23.22
N GLY A 276 24.96 3.37 22.20
CA GLY A 276 24.38 2.01 22.19
C GLY A 276 22.85 1.97 22.21
N LEU A 277 22.19 3.02 21.73
CA LEU A 277 20.75 3.22 21.78
C LEU A 277 20.06 2.53 20.59
N LYS A 278 19.79 1.22 20.70
CA LYS A 278 19.20 0.41 19.60
C LYS A 278 17.93 1.02 19.00
N GLU A 279 17.01 1.52 19.83
CA GLU A 279 15.79 2.22 19.36
C GLU A 279 16.11 3.47 18.52
N GLY A 280 17.13 4.24 18.93
CA GLY A 280 17.60 5.41 18.19
C GLY A 280 18.26 5.02 16.87
N ILE A 281 19.03 3.93 16.86
CA ILE A 281 19.69 3.40 15.66
C ILE A 281 18.64 3.00 14.62
N SER A 282 17.70 2.12 14.97
CA SER A 282 16.68 1.65 14.01
C SER A 282 15.80 2.80 13.49
N SER A 283 15.31 3.68 14.37
CA SER A 283 14.49 4.84 13.99
C SER A 283 15.22 5.75 12.99
N ASN A 284 16.51 6.02 13.20
CA ASN A 284 17.29 6.86 12.28
C ASN A 284 17.61 6.15 10.96
N LEU A 285 17.91 4.85 10.97
CA LEU A 285 18.06 4.06 9.75
C LEU A 285 16.78 4.08 8.91
N THR A 286 15.60 3.93 9.53
CA THR A 286 14.31 4.00 8.83
C THR A 286 14.06 5.38 8.22
N ARG A 287 14.43 6.47 8.91
CA ARG A 287 14.34 7.84 8.36
C ARG A 287 15.29 8.07 7.19
N ILE A 288 16.51 7.55 7.26
CA ILE A 288 17.48 7.57 6.15
C ILE A 288 16.92 6.79 4.96
N GLY A 289 16.39 5.58 5.20
CA GLY A 289 15.74 4.75 4.19
C GLY A 289 14.61 5.48 3.47
N ARG A 290 13.68 6.08 4.22
CA ARG A 290 12.59 6.90 3.66
C ARG A 290 13.08 8.11 2.87
N THR A 291 14.19 8.73 3.29
CA THR A 291 14.80 9.85 2.56
C THR A 291 15.38 9.38 1.23
N TYR A 292 16.01 8.21 1.20
CA TYR A 292 16.46 7.60 -0.05
C TYR A 292 15.31 7.15 -0.95
N THR A 293 14.18 6.70 -0.40
CA THR A 293 12.94 6.47 -1.16
C THR A 293 12.48 7.75 -1.85
N ALA A 294 12.47 8.89 -1.14
CA ALA A 294 12.10 10.18 -1.72
C ALA A 294 13.08 10.65 -2.81
N LEU A 295 14.36 10.31 -2.67
CA LEU A 295 15.41 10.52 -3.70
C LEU A 295 15.35 9.49 -4.85
N LYS A 296 14.42 8.53 -4.82
CA LYS A 296 14.29 7.43 -5.78
C LYS A 296 15.53 6.52 -5.86
N ASN A 297 16.34 6.49 -4.80
CA ASN A 297 17.45 5.56 -4.65
C ASN A 297 16.99 4.34 -3.85
N TYR A 298 16.25 3.46 -4.52
CA TYR A 298 15.59 2.33 -3.87
C TYR A 298 16.58 1.31 -3.30
N ASP A 299 17.73 1.09 -3.95
CA ASP A 299 18.76 0.15 -3.45
C ASP A 299 19.30 0.57 -2.08
N LYS A 300 19.61 1.87 -1.91
CA LYS A 300 20.01 2.40 -0.59
C LYS A 300 18.86 2.36 0.39
N ALA A 301 17.66 2.72 -0.04
CA ALA A 301 16.47 2.71 0.82
C ALA A 301 16.21 1.31 1.41
N GLU A 302 16.20 0.27 0.56
CA GLU A 302 16.01 -1.12 0.96
C GLU A 302 17.10 -1.59 1.92
N LYS A 303 18.37 -1.21 1.69
CA LYS A 303 19.48 -1.54 2.60
C LYS A 303 19.25 -0.96 3.99
N TYR A 304 18.99 0.34 4.09
CA TYR A 304 18.78 1.00 5.39
C TYR A 304 17.53 0.48 6.12
N LEU A 305 16.44 0.22 5.39
CA LEU A 305 15.23 -0.37 5.98
C LEU A 305 15.46 -1.82 6.45
N SER A 306 16.29 -2.58 5.73
CA SER A 306 16.64 -3.96 6.14
C SER A 306 17.48 -3.96 7.42
N ASP A 307 18.46 -3.05 7.52
CA ASP A 307 19.28 -2.90 8.71
C ASP A 307 18.43 -2.45 9.92
N ALA A 308 17.48 -1.53 9.70
CA ALA A 308 16.54 -1.09 10.73
C ALA A 308 15.64 -2.23 11.21
N LEU A 309 14.99 -2.93 10.28
CA LEU A 309 14.04 -4.01 10.59
C LEU A 309 14.69 -5.12 11.41
N LYS A 310 15.94 -5.49 11.11
CA LYS A 310 16.69 -6.49 11.89
C LYS A 310 16.86 -6.07 13.35
N ILE A 311 17.17 -4.79 13.60
CA ILE A 311 17.31 -4.26 14.97
C ILE A 311 15.94 -4.19 15.66
N GLU A 312 14.91 -3.75 14.95
CA GLU A 312 13.53 -3.68 15.46
C GLU A 312 13.01 -5.06 15.88
N GLU A 313 13.28 -6.10 15.09
CA GLU A 313 12.98 -7.49 15.42
C GLU A 313 13.77 -7.97 16.66
N GLU A 314 15.06 -7.61 16.75
CA GLU A 314 15.91 -7.97 17.88
C GLU A 314 15.41 -7.37 19.21
N ILE A 315 15.00 -6.11 19.21
CA ILE A 315 14.50 -5.42 20.41
C ILE A 315 13.01 -5.63 20.65
N GLY A 316 12.29 -6.25 19.71
CA GLY A 316 10.85 -6.45 19.78
C GLY A 316 10.02 -5.17 19.59
N ASP A 317 10.54 -4.18 18.87
CA ASP A 317 9.85 -2.93 18.58
C ASP A 317 8.79 -3.12 17.49
N LYS A 318 7.58 -3.48 17.91
CA LYS A 318 6.43 -3.69 17.02
C LYS A 318 6.08 -2.44 16.20
N SER A 319 6.19 -1.27 16.83
CA SER A 319 5.92 0.02 16.21
C SER A 319 6.91 0.33 15.09
N GLY A 320 8.20 0.07 15.33
CA GLY A 320 9.26 0.13 14.33
C GLY A 320 9.00 -0.82 13.16
N ILE A 321 8.73 -2.10 13.44
CA ILE A 321 8.47 -3.13 12.43
C ILE A 321 7.31 -2.73 11.50
N ILE A 322 6.18 -2.29 12.06
CA ILE A 322 5.03 -1.81 11.27
C ILE A 322 5.45 -0.66 10.35
N TYR A 323 6.23 0.29 10.89
CA TYR A 323 6.67 1.46 10.14
C TYR A 323 7.67 1.10 9.02
N SER A 324 8.55 0.13 9.26
CA SER A 324 9.45 -0.44 8.26
C SER A 324 8.66 -1.14 7.14
N TYR A 325 7.63 -1.93 7.48
CA TYR A 325 6.75 -2.54 6.47
C TYR A 325 6.01 -1.51 5.61
N ILE A 326 5.50 -0.43 6.21
CA ILE A 326 4.88 0.70 5.47
C ILE A 326 5.92 1.36 4.55
N SER A 327 7.17 1.50 5.01
CA SER A 327 8.23 2.10 4.20
C SER A 327 8.64 1.20 3.02
N TYR A 328 8.66 -0.12 3.19
CA TYR A 328 8.81 -1.08 2.10
C TYR A 328 7.65 -1.01 1.10
N SER A 329 6.41 -0.88 1.57
CA SER A 329 5.27 -0.74 0.65
C SER A 329 5.36 0.52 -0.20
N ASP A 330 5.77 1.66 0.38
CA ASP A 330 6.01 2.89 -0.39
C ASP A 330 7.03 2.65 -1.53
N ILE A 331 8.15 1.95 -1.25
CA ILE A 331 9.15 1.60 -2.27
C ILE A 331 8.54 0.73 -3.37
N TYR A 332 7.81 -0.32 -3.02
CA TYR A 332 7.26 -1.26 -4.01
C TYR A 332 6.09 -0.67 -4.81
N ILE A 333 5.36 0.29 -4.26
CA ILE A 333 4.38 1.09 -5.01
C ILE A 333 5.09 1.87 -6.11
N GLU A 334 6.18 2.57 -5.78
CA GLU A 334 6.95 3.37 -6.75
C GLU A 334 7.67 2.51 -7.81
N LEU A 335 8.09 1.30 -7.45
CA LEU A 335 8.65 0.31 -8.38
C LEU A 335 7.60 -0.42 -9.22
N ASN A 336 6.31 -0.10 -9.07
CA ASN A 336 5.19 -0.78 -9.71
C ASN A 336 5.13 -2.30 -9.42
N LYS A 337 5.64 -2.73 -8.26
CA LYS A 337 5.62 -4.13 -7.78
C LYS A 337 4.44 -4.33 -6.84
N GLY A 338 3.23 -4.26 -7.40
CA GLY A 338 1.98 -4.20 -6.62
C GLY A 338 1.74 -5.39 -5.67
N GLU A 339 2.13 -6.61 -6.06
CA GLU A 339 1.97 -7.79 -5.19
C GLU A 339 2.86 -7.72 -3.94
N LEU A 340 4.11 -7.27 -4.09
CA LEU A 340 5.01 -7.07 -2.94
C LEU A 340 4.51 -5.95 -2.04
N ALA A 341 4.04 -4.85 -2.62
CA ALA A 341 3.44 -3.76 -1.84
C ALA A 341 2.24 -4.25 -1.01
N LEU A 342 1.37 -5.10 -1.58
CA LEU A 342 0.24 -5.70 -0.86
C LEU A 342 0.69 -6.64 0.27
N ASP A 343 1.75 -7.42 0.07
CA ASP A 343 2.28 -8.31 1.10
C ASP A 343 2.75 -7.51 2.33
N TYR A 344 3.56 -6.47 2.12
CA TYR A 344 4.02 -5.61 3.20
C TYR A 344 2.89 -4.82 3.86
N LEU A 345 1.92 -4.32 3.09
CA LEU A 345 0.73 -3.67 3.66
C LEU A 345 -0.13 -4.63 4.48
N GLY A 346 -0.27 -5.87 4.04
CA GLY A 346 -0.98 -6.92 4.77
C GLY A 346 -0.30 -7.27 6.09
N LYS A 347 1.03 -7.38 6.09
CA LYS A 347 1.84 -7.58 7.32
C LYS A 347 1.68 -6.42 8.29
N ALA A 348 1.79 -5.18 7.81
CA ALA A 348 1.61 -3.98 8.61
C ALA A 348 0.19 -3.90 9.21
N GLU A 349 -0.86 -4.12 8.40
CA GLU A 349 -2.26 -4.06 8.86
C GLU A 349 -2.57 -5.15 9.90
N LYS A 350 -2.09 -6.38 9.66
CA LYS A 350 -2.26 -7.48 10.61
C LYS A 350 -1.61 -7.16 11.95
N MET A 351 -0.33 -6.77 11.96
CA MET A 351 0.40 -6.48 13.19
C MET A 351 -0.18 -5.26 13.91
N ALA A 352 -0.52 -4.19 13.20
CA ALA A 352 -1.15 -3.01 13.80
C ALA A 352 -2.49 -3.36 14.48
N LYS A 353 -3.26 -4.29 13.90
CA LYS A 353 -4.53 -4.77 14.49
C LYS A 353 -4.30 -5.66 15.72
N GLU A 354 -3.33 -6.57 15.66
CA GLU A 354 -2.99 -7.48 16.77
C GLU A 354 -2.46 -6.71 17.99
N GLU A 355 -1.64 -5.68 17.76
CA GLU A 355 -1.04 -4.86 18.81
C GLU A 355 -1.93 -3.69 19.27
N GLY A 356 -3.11 -3.50 18.64
CA GLY A 356 -4.01 -2.39 18.96
C GLY A 356 -3.46 -0.99 18.61
N LEU A 357 -2.45 -0.91 17.75
CA LEU A 357 -1.77 0.32 17.36
C LEU A 357 -2.52 1.03 16.21
N LEU A 358 -3.72 1.50 16.52
CA LEU A 358 -4.65 2.11 15.56
C LEU A 358 -4.07 3.36 14.86
N GLU A 359 -3.10 4.04 15.47
CA GLU A 359 -2.40 5.19 14.90
C GLU A 359 -1.69 4.92 13.56
N TYR A 360 -1.31 3.67 13.29
CA TYR A 360 -0.68 3.30 12.01
C TYR A 360 -1.69 3.10 10.86
N GLN A 361 -2.99 2.96 11.17
CA GLN A 361 -4.02 2.70 10.16
C GLN A 361 -4.11 3.81 9.12
N THR A 362 -3.88 5.07 9.52
CA THR A 362 -3.86 6.20 8.58
C THR A 362 -2.80 6.00 7.49
N PHE A 363 -1.57 5.67 7.87
CA PHE A 363 -0.45 5.47 6.93
C PHE A 363 -0.65 4.23 6.05
N ILE A 364 -1.18 3.15 6.63
CA ILE A 364 -1.48 1.90 5.92
C ILE A 364 -2.56 2.14 4.86
N TYR A 365 -3.67 2.79 5.24
CA TYR A 365 -4.75 3.09 4.31
C TYR A 365 -4.38 4.14 3.27
N GLU A 366 -3.52 5.09 3.60
CA GLU A 366 -2.93 6.00 2.61
C GLU A 366 -2.10 5.21 1.57
N ASN A 367 -1.28 4.25 2.00
CA ASN A 367 -0.49 3.41 1.10
C ASN A 367 -1.36 2.50 0.22
N TYR A 368 -2.39 1.84 0.78
CA TYR A 368 -3.37 1.12 -0.04
C TYR A 368 -4.03 2.04 -1.08
N TYR A 369 -4.40 3.26 -0.68
CA TYR A 369 -4.94 4.24 -1.61
C TYR A 369 -3.94 4.55 -2.73
N LYS A 370 -2.68 4.86 -2.42
CA LYS A 370 -1.63 5.13 -3.41
C LYS A 370 -1.46 3.97 -4.39
N LEU A 371 -1.38 2.75 -3.86
CA LEU A 371 -1.25 1.52 -4.65
C LEU A 371 -2.42 1.31 -5.63
N TYR A 372 -3.66 1.32 -5.12
CA TYR A 372 -4.81 1.08 -6.00
C TYR A 372 -5.01 2.22 -7.00
N ASN A 373 -4.63 3.44 -6.63
CA ASN A 373 -4.66 4.58 -7.54
C ASN A 373 -3.61 4.44 -8.66
N SER A 374 -2.39 3.96 -8.38
CA SER A 374 -1.37 3.71 -9.41
C SER A 374 -1.78 2.58 -10.37
N GLN A 375 -2.59 1.63 -9.89
CA GLN A 375 -3.18 0.55 -10.69
C GLN A 375 -4.45 0.95 -11.46
N ASN A 376 -4.90 2.21 -11.36
CA ASN A 376 -6.20 2.68 -11.88
C ASN A 376 -7.42 1.90 -11.35
N ASN A 377 -7.28 1.23 -10.19
CA ASN A 377 -8.37 0.55 -9.51
C ASN A 377 -9.11 1.56 -8.62
N TYR A 378 -9.83 2.51 -9.24
CA TYR A 378 -10.42 3.64 -8.51
C TYR A 378 -11.51 3.21 -7.51
N LYS A 379 -12.14 2.05 -7.72
CA LYS A 379 -13.08 1.46 -6.75
C LYS A 379 -12.40 1.13 -5.41
N GLN A 380 -11.26 0.43 -5.44
CA GLN A 380 -10.51 0.16 -4.21
C GLN A 380 -9.81 1.41 -3.68
N ALA A 381 -9.27 2.25 -4.56
CA ALA A 381 -8.67 3.52 -4.14
C ALA A 381 -9.68 4.39 -3.37
N LEU A 382 -10.93 4.49 -3.85
CA LEU A 382 -12.00 5.23 -3.16
C LEU A 382 -12.34 4.62 -1.78
N LYS A 383 -12.38 3.28 -1.67
CA LYS A 383 -12.62 2.58 -0.41
C LYS A 383 -11.57 2.96 0.65
N TYR A 384 -10.29 2.88 0.29
CA TYR A 384 -9.21 3.21 1.21
C TYR A 384 -9.06 4.72 1.44
N TYR A 385 -9.41 5.53 0.44
CA TYR A 385 -9.50 6.98 0.59
C TYR A 385 -10.50 7.37 1.69
N LYS A 386 -11.71 6.81 1.66
CA LYS A 386 -12.71 7.03 2.71
C LYS A 386 -12.20 6.59 4.08
N LYS A 387 -11.57 5.41 4.17
CA LYS A 387 -11.03 4.92 5.45
C LYS A 387 -9.96 5.82 6.05
N PHE A 388 -8.94 6.22 5.27
CA PHE A 388 -7.88 7.06 5.83
C PHE A 388 -8.41 8.47 6.15
N SER A 389 -9.32 9.01 5.34
CA SER A 389 -9.91 10.34 5.60
C SER A 389 -10.72 10.34 6.89
N LEU A 390 -11.57 9.31 7.11
CA LEU A 390 -12.37 9.20 8.33
C LEU A 390 -11.51 9.11 9.60
N ILE A 391 -10.38 8.40 9.54
CA ILE A 391 -9.45 8.31 10.69
C ILE A 391 -8.73 9.63 10.90
N HIS A 392 -8.26 10.27 9.82
CA HIS A 392 -7.69 11.60 9.87
C HIS A 392 -8.68 12.60 10.52
N ASP A 393 -9.95 12.56 10.14
CA ASP A 393 -10.99 13.47 10.66
C ASP A 393 -11.34 13.19 12.14
N SER A 394 -11.40 11.92 12.56
CA SER A 394 -11.57 11.56 13.97
C SER A 394 -10.40 12.04 14.83
N ILE A 395 -9.21 12.14 14.25
CA ILE A 395 -8.02 12.60 14.93
C ILE A 395 -8.01 14.14 14.98
N PHE A 396 -8.14 14.86 13.87
CA PHE A 396 -7.78 16.28 13.74
C PHE A 396 -8.93 17.32 13.83
N ASN A 397 -9.96 17.07 14.65
CA ASN A 397 -11.19 17.88 14.82
C ASN A 397 -11.05 19.44 14.98
N ASN A 398 -11.46 20.16 13.92
CA ASN A 398 -12.09 21.49 13.94
C ASN A 398 -13.29 21.49 12.96
N GLU A 399 -14.42 22.10 13.31
CA GLU A 399 -15.67 22.12 12.52
C GLU A 399 -15.49 22.68 11.11
N ILE A 400 -14.59 23.66 10.94
CA ILE A 400 -14.24 24.21 9.62
C ILE A 400 -13.45 23.19 8.78
N SER A 401 -12.52 22.46 9.41
CA SER A 401 -11.77 21.38 8.75
C SER A 401 -12.71 20.27 8.27
N ASN A 402 -13.68 19.87 9.11
CA ASN A 402 -14.66 18.85 8.76
C ASN A 402 -15.46 19.23 7.51
N LYS A 403 -15.88 20.49 7.39
CA LYS A 403 -16.64 20.95 6.22
C LYS A 403 -15.79 21.02 4.96
N ILE A 404 -14.53 21.43 5.07
CA ILE A 404 -13.57 21.43 3.95
C ILE A 404 -13.28 19.99 3.52
N THR A 405 -12.99 19.09 4.46
CA THR A 405 -12.71 17.68 4.16
C THR A 405 -13.94 16.98 3.59
N GLU A 406 -15.13 17.19 4.14
CA GLU A 406 -16.36 16.62 3.59
C GLU A 406 -16.59 17.07 2.14
N LEU A 407 -16.37 18.36 1.84
CA LEU A 407 -16.43 18.89 0.48
C LEU A 407 -15.35 18.27 -0.41
N GLN A 408 -14.12 18.12 0.07
CA GLN A 408 -13.03 17.47 -0.66
C GLN A 408 -13.31 15.99 -0.94
N ILE A 409 -13.86 15.25 0.02
CA ILE A 409 -14.28 13.86 -0.13
C ILE A 409 -15.38 13.78 -1.16
N LYS A 410 -16.41 14.62 -1.06
CA LYS A 410 -17.53 14.65 -2.01
C LYS A 410 -17.05 14.94 -3.42
N GLN A 411 -16.13 15.89 -3.57
CA GLN A 411 -15.51 16.22 -4.85
C GLN A 411 -14.68 15.06 -5.40
N ARG A 412 -13.75 14.49 -4.62
CA ARG A 412 -12.92 13.35 -5.05
C ARG A 412 -13.76 12.11 -5.36
N THR A 413 -14.78 11.83 -4.55
CA THR A 413 -15.69 10.69 -4.76
C THR A 413 -16.37 10.81 -6.12
N LYS A 414 -16.92 11.99 -6.44
CA LYS A 414 -17.53 12.24 -7.76
C LYS A 414 -16.53 12.04 -8.90
N THR A 415 -15.30 12.52 -8.75
CA THR A 415 -14.25 12.34 -9.76
C THR A 415 -13.92 10.86 -9.98
N MET A 416 -13.71 10.09 -8.91
CA MET A 416 -13.39 8.66 -8.98
C MET A 416 -14.55 7.83 -9.54
N GLU A 417 -15.80 8.16 -9.18
CA GLU A 417 -17.00 7.51 -9.74
C GLU A 417 -17.10 7.76 -11.25
N THR A 418 -16.80 8.98 -11.70
CA THR A 418 -16.75 9.30 -13.13
C THR A 418 -15.65 8.50 -13.84
N GLN A 419 -14.46 8.42 -13.26
CA GLN A 419 -13.34 7.63 -13.82
C GLN A 419 -13.67 6.13 -13.89
N ASN A 420 -14.31 5.57 -12.86
CA ASN A 420 -14.79 4.19 -12.88
C ASN A 420 -15.80 3.96 -14.01
N SER A 421 -16.80 4.84 -14.17
CA SER A 421 -17.78 4.74 -15.24
C SER A 421 -17.11 4.76 -16.62
N LEU A 422 -16.14 5.65 -16.83
CA LEU A 422 -15.39 5.74 -18.08
C LEU A 422 -14.55 4.47 -18.35
N LEU A 423 -13.97 3.87 -17.31
CA LEU A 423 -13.19 2.64 -17.44
C LEU A 423 -14.10 1.44 -17.79
N GLU A 424 -15.27 1.35 -17.17
CA GLU A 424 -16.27 0.33 -17.50
C GLU A 424 -16.76 0.45 -18.94
N GLU A 425 -17.01 1.68 -19.42
CA GLU A 425 -17.39 1.93 -20.81
C GLU A 425 -16.26 1.55 -21.78
N LYS A 426 -15.01 1.94 -21.49
CA LYS A 426 -13.85 1.54 -22.29
C LYS A 426 -13.69 0.02 -22.38
N ASN A 427 -13.85 -0.69 -21.27
CA ASN A 427 -13.77 -2.15 -21.25
C ASN A 427 -14.87 -2.79 -22.11
N LYS A 428 -16.11 -2.29 -22.04
CA LYS A 428 -17.20 -2.74 -22.92
C LYS A 428 -16.89 -2.48 -24.40
N VAL A 429 -16.37 -1.31 -24.74
CA VAL A 429 -15.97 -0.97 -26.12
C VAL A 429 -14.85 -1.90 -26.59
N GLN A 430 -13.87 -2.18 -25.74
CA GLN A 430 -12.77 -3.09 -26.04
C GLN A 430 -13.28 -4.52 -26.27
N GLU A 431 -14.16 -5.02 -25.40
CA GLU A 431 -14.79 -6.33 -25.53
C GLU A 431 -15.60 -6.44 -26.84
N LEU A 432 -16.40 -5.42 -27.17
CA LEU A 432 -17.12 -5.34 -28.44
C LEU A 432 -16.16 -5.33 -29.64
N SER A 433 -15.03 -4.63 -29.54
CA SER A 433 -14.03 -4.59 -30.62
C SER A 433 -13.37 -5.95 -30.84
N ILE A 434 -13.09 -6.69 -29.76
CA ILE A 434 -12.56 -8.05 -29.80
C ILE A 434 -13.61 -9.00 -30.40
N ASN A 435 -14.85 -8.92 -29.96
CA ASN A 435 -15.94 -9.72 -30.51
C ASN A 435 -16.16 -9.47 -32.00
N LYS A 436 -16.11 -8.22 -32.46
CA LYS A 436 -16.17 -7.89 -33.90
C LYS A 436 -14.98 -8.48 -34.68
N LYS A 437 -13.76 -8.39 -34.15
CA LYS A 437 -12.58 -9.02 -34.76
C LYS A 437 -12.74 -10.53 -34.86
N ASN A 438 -13.22 -11.17 -33.80
CA ASN A 438 -13.47 -12.61 -33.79
C ASN A 438 -14.55 -13.01 -34.82
N GLN A 439 -15.65 -12.27 -34.92
CA GLN A 439 -16.67 -12.49 -35.94
C GLN A 439 -16.12 -12.34 -37.37
N PHE A 440 -15.26 -11.34 -37.60
CA PHE A 440 -14.61 -11.14 -38.89
C PHE A 440 -13.68 -12.32 -39.24
N ILE A 441 -12.86 -12.78 -38.29
CA ILE A 441 -11.97 -13.95 -38.48
C ILE A 441 -12.79 -15.19 -38.84
N VAL A 442 -13.87 -15.47 -38.10
CA VAL A 442 -14.76 -16.61 -38.38
C VAL A 442 -15.37 -16.52 -39.78
N SER A 443 -15.80 -15.32 -40.18
CA SER A 443 -16.37 -15.09 -41.52
C SER A 443 -15.34 -15.32 -42.63
N LEU A 444 -14.09 -14.88 -42.44
CA LEU A 444 -13.01 -15.07 -43.39
C LEU A 444 -12.68 -16.56 -43.58
N VAL A 445 -12.64 -17.33 -42.49
CA VAL A 445 -12.42 -18.78 -42.52
C VAL A 445 -13.54 -19.48 -43.29
N ALA A 446 -14.80 -19.09 -43.08
CA ALA A 446 -15.94 -19.65 -43.81
C ALA A 446 -15.89 -19.34 -45.32
N ILE A 447 -15.53 -18.11 -45.70
CA ILE A 447 -15.37 -17.72 -47.12
C ILE A 447 -14.24 -18.51 -47.77
N THR A 448 -13.10 -18.65 -47.09
CA THR A 448 -11.95 -19.40 -47.60
C THR A 448 -12.31 -20.87 -47.83
N PHE A 449 -13.05 -21.46 -46.89
CA PHE A 449 -13.58 -22.80 -47.04
C PHE A 449 -14.52 -22.93 -48.25
N LEU A 450 -15.44 -21.97 -48.44
CA LEU A 450 -16.32 -21.94 -49.62
C LEU A 450 -15.56 -21.85 -50.94
N ILE A 451 -14.50 -21.02 -51.00
CA ILE A 451 -13.65 -20.90 -52.19
C ILE A 451 -12.95 -22.23 -52.49
N LEU A 452 -12.42 -22.92 -51.47
CA LEU A 452 -11.79 -24.23 -51.64
C LEU A 452 -12.77 -25.29 -52.16
N VAL A 453 -14.01 -25.30 -51.65
CA VAL A 453 -15.08 -26.17 -52.16
C VAL A 453 -15.38 -25.86 -53.63
N LEU A 454 -15.42 -24.58 -54.00
CA LEU A 454 -15.72 -24.16 -55.37
C LEU A 454 -14.60 -24.51 -56.35
N ILE A 455 -13.34 -24.36 -55.92
CA ILE A 455 -12.16 -24.82 -56.67
C ILE A 455 -12.22 -26.34 -56.87
N ALA A 456 -12.54 -27.11 -55.82
CA ALA A 456 -12.67 -28.56 -55.92
C ALA A 456 -13.79 -28.97 -56.91
N LEU A 457 -14.92 -28.27 -56.92
CA LEU A 457 -16.01 -28.50 -57.87
C LEU A 457 -15.60 -28.19 -59.32
N ILE A 458 -14.92 -27.06 -59.55
CA ILE A 458 -14.41 -26.69 -60.88
C ILE A 458 -13.38 -27.72 -61.36
N TYR A 459 -12.45 -28.11 -60.49
CA TYR A 459 -11.44 -29.11 -60.80
C TYR A 459 -12.06 -30.47 -61.14
N ASN A 460 -13.10 -30.88 -60.41
CA ASN A 460 -13.84 -32.09 -60.71
C ASN A 460 -14.53 -32.02 -62.09
N ARG A 461 -15.17 -30.88 -62.43
CA ARG A 461 -15.75 -30.68 -63.77
C ARG A 461 -14.69 -30.69 -64.87
N TYR A 462 -13.53 -30.08 -64.62
CA TYR A 462 -12.40 -30.10 -65.54
C TYR A 462 -11.92 -31.54 -65.79
N LEU A 463 -11.74 -32.34 -64.74
CA LEU A 463 -11.37 -33.76 -64.85
C LEU A 463 -12.37 -34.54 -65.71
N ILE A 464 -13.68 -34.35 -65.50
CA ILE A 464 -14.72 -35.00 -66.31
C ILE A 464 -14.61 -34.59 -67.78
N LYS A 465 -14.46 -33.29 -68.07
CA LYS A 465 -14.34 -32.78 -69.45
C LYS A 465 -13.07 -33.27 -70.14
N HIS A 466 -11.95 -33.27 -69.43
CA HIS A 466 -10.66 -33.75 -69.94
C HIS A 466 -10.72 -35.23 -70.33
N ARG A 467 -11.36 -36.07 -69.50
CA ARG A 467 -11.61 -37.49 -69.84
C ARG A 467 -12.43 -37.64 -71.12
N ALA A 468 -13.51 -36.87 -71.26
CA ALA A 468 -14.35 -36.89 -72.46
C ALA A 468 -13.60 -36.42 -73.73
N GLN A 469 -12.73 -35.40 -73.62
CA GLN A 469 -11.93 -34.92 -74.74
C GLN A 469 -10.90 -35.95 -75.19
N HIS A 470 -10.23 -36.63 -74.25
CA HIS A 470 -9.32 -37.72 -74.58
C HIS A 470 -10.03 -38.83 -75.37
N GLU A 471 -11.23 -39.23 -74.93
CA GLU A 471 -12.04 -40.24 -75.63
C GLU A 471 -12.45 -39.78 -77.03
N LEU A 472 -12.74 -38.48 -77.21
CA LEU A 472 -13.11 -37.90 -78.51
C LEU A 472 -11.92 -37.82 -79.48
N ILE A 473 -10.73 -37.48 -78.99
CA ILE A 473 -9.49 -37.47 -79.79
C ILE A 473 -9.18 -38.88 -80.30
N GLU A 474 -9.35 -39.89 -79.44
CA GLU A 474 -9.17 -41.29 -79.81
C GLU A 474 -10.14 -41.71 -80.92
N LYS A 475 -11.42 -41.34 -80.81
CA LYS A 475 -12.43 -41.55 -81.88
C LYS A 475 -12.09 -40.82 -83.18
N ASN A 476 -11.64 -39.57 -83.11
CA ASN A 476 -11.29 -38.79 -84.30
C ASN A 476 -10.06 -39.31 -85.04
N LYS A 477 -9.08 -39.88 -84.32
CA LYS A 477 -7.93 -40.53 -84.94
C LYS A 477 -8.37 -41.70 -85.82
N ASN A 478 -9.30 -42.54 -85.33
CA ASN A 478 -9.88 -43.63 -86.11
C ASN A 478 -10.59 -43.12 -87.37
N ILE A 479 -11.31 -42.00 -87.30
CA ILE A 479 -11.99 -41.40 -88.48
C ILE A 479 -10.98 -40.87 -89.50
N LEU A 480 -9.88 -40.24 -89.06
CA LEU A 480 -8.86 -39.70 -89.96
C LEU A 480 -8.12 -40.81 -90.71
N GLU A 481 -7.84 -41.93 -90.04
CA GLU A 481 -7.27 -43.13 -90.67
C GLU A 481 -8.20 -43.65 -91.79
N GLN A 482 -9.52 -43.65 -91.57
CA GLN A 482 -10.50 -43.97 -92.60
C GLN A 482 -10.52 -42.96 -93.76
N LYS A 483 -10.37 -41.66 -93.48
CA LYS A 483 -10.36 -40.61 -94.50
C LYS A 483 -9.14 -40.67 -95.42
N ASN A 484 -7.95 -40.83 -94.85
CA ASN A 484 -6.70 -40.89 -95.63
C ASN A 484 -6.68 -42.08 -96.58
N PHE A 485 -7.29 -43.20 -96.17
CA PHE A 485 -7.52 -44.35 -97.04
C PHE A 485 -8.33 -43.98 -98.29
N LEU A 486 -9.36 -43.12 -98.15
CA LEU A 486 -10.23 -42.70 -99.24
C LEU A 486 -9.56 -41.71 -100.21
N GLU A 487 -8.78 -40.75 -99.71
CA GLU A 487 -8.12 -39.74 -100.56
C GLU A 487 -7.01 -40.32 -101.45
N ALA A 488 -6.29 -41.34 -100.96
CA ALA A 488 -5.29 -42.06 -101.75
C ALA A 488 -5.91 -42.75 -102.98
N PHE A 489 -7.18 -43.16 -102.88
CA PHE A 489 -7.93 -43.78 -103.97
C PHE A 489 -8.22 -42.80 -105.12
N ILE A 490 -8.59 -41.55 -104.80
CA ILE A 490 -9.09 -40.55 -105.78
C ILE A 490 -7.99 -40.00 -106.71
N ASN A 491 -6.74 -39.87 -106.25
CA ASN A 491 -5.66 -39.18 -106.99
C ASN A 491 -5.09 -39.94 -108.21
N THR A 492 -5.71 -41.04 -108.66
CA THR A 492 -5.21 -41.88 -109.75
C THR A 492 -5.82 -41.60 -111.15
N ILE A 493 -6.56 -40.49 -111.32
CA ILE A 493 -7.35 -40.20 -112.56
C ILE A 493 -6.90 -38.89 -113.29
N PRO A 494 -6.48 -38.87 -114.58
CA PRO A 494 -6.03 -37.64 -115.31
C PRO A 494 -7.12 -36.83 -116.08
N ASN A 495 -6.91 -35.49 -116.25
CA ASN A 495 -7.85 -34.47 -116.80
C ASN A 495 -7.60 -34.02 -118.29
N PRO A 496 -8.62 -33.62 -119.10
CA PRO A 496 -8.47 -33.06 -120.47
C PRO A 496 -8.66 -31.53 -120.62
N MET A 497 -8.12 -30.93 -121.70
CA MET A 497 -8.00 -29.47 -121.97
C MET A 497 -8.62 -29.05 -123.35
N PHE A 498 -9.20 -27.83 -123.48
CA PHE A 498 -9.82 -27.29 -124.72
C PHE A 498 -9.36 -25.84 -125.06
N PHE A 499 -9.31 -25.45 -126.35
CA PHE A 499 -8.95 -24.11 -126.87
C PHE A 499 -9.96 -23.60 -127.94
N MET A 500 -10.03 -22.27 -128.19
CA MET A 500 -11.03 -21.55 -129.03
C MET A 500 -10.39 -20.86 -130.27
N ASP A 501 -11.13 -20.73 -131.39
CA ASP A 501 -10.68 -20.01 -132.60
C ASP A 501 -11.29 -18.60 -132.79
N ILE A 502 -10.72 -17.87 -133.75
CA ILE A 502 -10.79 -16.42 -134.00
C ILE A 502 -12.17 -15.95 -134.53
N GLU A 503 -13.09 -16.85 -134.89
CA GLU A 503 -14.47 -16.48 -135.23
C GLU A 503 -15.45 -16.61 -134.04
N GLY A 504 -14.95 -16.88 -132.83
CA GLY A 504 -15.73 -16.78 -131.60
C GLY A 504 -16.76 -17.88 -131.40
N LYS A 505 -16.58 -19.06 -132.01
CA LYS A 505 -17.35 -20.28 -131.71
C LYS A 505 -16.49 -21.34 -131.02
N TYR A 506 -16.84 -21.68 -129.77
CA TYR A 506 -16.34 -22.88 -129.09
C TYR A 506 -17.01 -24.11 -129.71
N GLN A 507 -16.29 -24.90 -130.49
CA GLN A 507 -16.63 -26.31 -130.68
C GLN A 507 -15.81 -27.13 -129.70
N GLY A 508 -16.45 -27.54 -128.60
CA GLY A 508 -15.95 -28.63 -127.78
C GLY A 508 -16.29 -29.95 -128.44
N CYS A 509 -15.29 -30.80 -128.63
CA CYS A 509 -15.32 -32.17 -128.13
C CYS A 509 -14.04 -32.89 -128.55
N ASN A 510 -13.24 -33.33 -127.59
CA ASN A 510 -12.34 -34.45 -127.81
C ASN A 510 -13.09 -35.70 -127.35
N SER A 511 -13.38 -36.54 -128.33
CA SER A 511 -14.02 -37.85 -128.31
C SER A 511 -13.32 -38.90 -127.43
N ALA A 512 -12.34 -38.51 -126.60
CA ALA A 512 -11.59 -39.39 -125.71
C ALA A 512 -12.25 -39.62 -124.34
N PHE A 513 -13.25 -38.83 -123.93
CA PHE A 513 -13.89 -38.99 -122.62
C PHE A 513 -14.95 -40.12 -122.57
N MET A 514 -15.42 -40.59 -123.73
CA MET A 514 -16.44 -41.66 -123.82
C MET A 514 -15.86 -43.08 -123.73
N GLU A 515 -14.54 -43.26 -123.76
CA GLU A 515 -13.94 -44.60 -123.81
C GLU A 515 -13.40 -45.10 -122.45
N ILE A 516 -13.39 -44.26 -121.40
CA ILE A 516 -12.96 -44.65 -120.05
C ILE A 516 -14.12 -45.19 -119.19
N HIS A 517 -15.37 -45.06 -119.65
CA HIS A 517 -16.55 -45.59 -118.96
C HIS A 517 -16.91 -47.04 -119.32
N LYS A 518 -15.91 -47.92 -119.36
CA LYS A 518 -16.16 -49.37 -119.47
C LYS A 518 -15.04 -50.22 -118.86
N LYS A 519 -14.80 -50.07 -117.55
CA LYS A 519 -14.54 -51.21 -116.63
C LYS A 519 -14.41 -50.77 -115.16
N ASP A 520 -15.38 -51.24 -114.39
CA ASP A 520 -15.31 -51.75 -113.01
C ASP A 520 -15.28 -50.78 -111.81
N ASN A 521 -16.41 -50.81 -111.07
CA ASN A 521 -16.67 -50.58 -109.62
C ASN A 521 -16.35 -49.21 -109.00
N ASP A 522 -17.12 -48.64 -108.09
CA ASP A 522 -18.48 -48.79 -107.56
C ASP A 522 -18.66 -47.53 -106.70
N ASP A 523 -19.84 -46.92 -106.75
CA ASP A 523 -20.36 -45.93 -105.81
C ASP A 523 -19.60 -44.59 -105.60
N ILE A 524 -20.41 -43.54 -105.47
CA ILE A 524 -20.08 -42.19 -105.01
C ILE A 524 -19.61 -41.23 -106.13
N ILE A 525 -20.18 -40.01 -106.10
CA ILE A 525 -19.83 -38.80 -106.87
C ILE A 525 -20.61 -38.61 -108.20
N GLY A 526 -21.95 -38.68 -108.14
CA GLY A 526 -22.87 -38.23 -109.21
C GLY A 526 -23.66 -36.95 -108.92
N LYS A 527 -23.41 -36.25 -107.82
CA LYS A 527 -23.99 -34.93 -107.48
C LYS A 527 -22.91 -34.22 -106.67
N THR A 528 -22.28 -33.12 -107.09
CA THR A 528 -22.89 -31.79 -107.22
C THR A 528 -21.80 -30.85 -107.73
N VAL A 529 -21.64 -30.69 -109.05
CA VAL A 529 -20.69 -29.69 -109.64
C VAL A 529 -21.43 -28.62 -110.45
N PHE A 530 -22.77 -28.67 -110.54
CA PHE A 530 -23.56 -27.75 -111.36
C PHE A 530 -24.20 -26.55 -110.64
N ASP A 531 -23.94 -26.34 -109.34
CA ASP A 531 -24.61 -25.29 -108.54
C ASP A 531 -23.76 -24.02 -108.26
N LEU A 532 -22.60 -23.87 -108.89
CA LEU A 532 -21.73 -22.72 -108.65
C LEU A 532 -21.46 -21.95 -109.94
N TYR A 533 -22.40 -21.12 -110.39
CA TYR A 533 -22.13 -19.73 -110.81
C TYR A 533 -23.45 -18.91 -110.87
N PRO A 534 -23.47 -17.63 -110.46
CA PRO A 534 -24.66 -16.87 -110.10
C PRO A 534 -25.26 -16.08 -111.28
N LYS A 535 -26.60 -16.00 -111.34
CA LYS A 535 -27.34 -15.13 -112.27
C LYS A 535 -27.86 -13.88 -111.54
N ASP A 536 -27.41 -12.72 -112.01
CA ASP A 536 -28.09 -11.40 -112.11
C ASP A 536 -28.62 -10.76 -110.79
N LEU A 537 -28.26 -9.55 -110.32
CA LEU A 537 -27.82 -8.28 -110.91
C LEU A 537 -28.78 -7.68 -111.97
N ALA A 538 -30.00 -7.34 -111.54
CA ALA A 538 -30.74 -6.14 -111.95
C ALA A 538 -32.10 -6.00 -111.22
N ALA A 539 -32.15 -5.20 -110.15
CA ALA A 539 -33.21 -4.24 -109.80
C ALA A 539 -32.73 -3.38 -108.63
#